data_AF-A0A7Z0AZD8-F1
#
_entry.id   AF-A0A7Z0AZD8-F1
#
_cell.length_a   1.000
_cell.length_b   1.000
_cell.length_c   1.000
_cell.angle_alpha   90.00
_cell.angle_beta   90.00
_cell.angle_gamma   90.00
#
_symmetry.space_group_name_H-M   'P 1'
#
loop_
_entity.id
_entity.type
_entity.pdbx_description
1 polymer ?
#
loop_
_entity_poly.entity_id
_entity_poly.type
_entity_poly.pdbx_seq_one_letter_code
_entity_poly.pdbx_strand_id
1 'polypeptide(L)'
;MQRTDGELFWVNVTGVSEHRDDPYREALWFFSEMDVRASLSGGASSANKLIAEAKNSMTRRERDVAALLIQKQTAKEIGIALGISPRTVEVFRGKLLKKFDAPSTNALVKTLLA
;
A
#
# COMPACT_ATOMS: atom_id res chain seq x y z
N MET A 1 -9.89 -4.70 -19.49
CA MET A 1 -9.21 -3.88 -20.52
C MET A 1 -8.78 -4.80 -21.66
N GLN A 2 -8.50 -4.24 -22.83
CA GLN A 2 -8.04 -4.99 -23.99
C GLN A 2 -6.72 -4.38 -24.47
N ARG A 3 -5.71 -5.22 -24.70
CA ARG A 3 -4.45 -4.83 -25.34
C ARG A 3 -4.68 -4.59 -26.84
N THR A 4 -3.74 -3.92 -27.49
CA THR A 4 -3.82 -3.67 -28.94
C THR A 4 -3.75 -4.95 -29.78
N ASP A 5 -3.21 -6.04 -29.22
CA ASP A 5 -3.17 -7.38 -29.83
C ASP A 5 -4.48 -8.18 -29.64
N GLY A 6 -5.46 -7.61 -28.92
CA GLY A 6 -6.75 -8.23 -28.64
C GLY A 6 -6.82 -9.02 -27.33
N GLU A 7 -5.72 -9.22 -26.61
CA GLU A 7 -5.71 -9.93 -25.32
C GLU A 7 -6.52 -9.16 -24.26
N LEU A 8 -7.43 -9.88 -23.59
CA LEU A 8 -8.18 -9.34 -22.45
C LEU A 8 -7.41 -9.52 -21.16
N PHE A 9 -7.30 -8.43 -20.40
CA PHE A 9 -6.65 -8.43 -19.09
C PHE A 9 -7.42 -7.57 -18.08
N TRP A 10 -7.24 -7.88 -16.80
CA TRP A 10 -7.88 -7.16 -15.72
C TRP A 10 -6.96 -6.06 -15.21
N VAL A 11 -7.55 -4.94 -14.82
CA VAL A 11 -6.83 -3.79 -14.30
C VAL A 11 -7.50 -3.31 -13.03
N ASN A 12 -6.69 -2.86 -12.08
CA ASN A 12 -7.14 -1.94 -11.05
C ASN A 12 -7.11 -0.52 -11.64
N VAL A 13 -8.21 0.22 -11.44
CA VAL A 13 -8.36 1.58 -11.95
C VAL A 13 -8.51 2.53 -10.77
N THR A 14 -7.63 3.51 -10.68
CA THR A 14 -7.72 4.59 -9.71
C THR A 14 -7.84 5.92 -10.44
N GLY A 15 -8.85 6.71 -10.08
CA GLY A 15 -9.05 8.06 -10.60
C GLY A 15 -8.78 9.11 -9.53
N VAL A 16 -8.14 10.22 -9.90
CA VAL A 16 -8.05 11.43 -9.08
C VAL A 16 -8.50 12.64 -9.89
N SER A 17 -9.26 13.53 -9.27
CA SER A 17 -9.71 14.79 -9.86
C SER A 17 -9.42 15.95 -8.90
N GLU A 18 -9.07 17.10 -9.45
CA GLU A 18 -8.92 18.35 -8.70
C GLU A 18 -10.25 19.10 -8.53
N HIS A 19 -11.21 18.88 -9.44
CA HIS A 19 -12.51 19.56 -9.44
C HIS A 19 -13.52 18.78 -8.60
N ARG A 20 -13.71 19.17 -7.34
CA ARG A 20 -14.68 18.50 -6.45
C ARG A 20 -16.13 18.61 -6.91
N ASP A 21 -16.49 19.75 -7.51
CA ASP A 21 -17.88 20.04 -7.90
C ASP A 21 -18.26 19.41 -9.23
N ASP A 22 -17.26 19.08 -10.06
CA ASP A 22 -17.42 18.29 -11.28
C ASP A 22 -16.23 17.34 -11.48
N PRO A 23 -16.19 16.21 -10.76
CA PRO A 23 -15.04 15.29 -10.76
C PRO A 23 -14.77 14.62 -12.10
N TYR A 24 -15.72 14.67 -13.03
CA TYR A 24 -15.62 14.02 -14.34
C TYR A 24 -15.13 14.96 -15.44
N ARG A 25 -15.11 16.28 -15.19
CA ARG A 25 -14.59 17.27 -16.14
C ARG A 25 -13.13 17.03 -16.49
N GLU A 26 -12.32 16.76 -15.47
CA GLU A 26 -10.89 16.51 -15.61
C GLU A 26 -10.46 15.54 -14.53
N ALA A 27 -9.98 14.37 -14.96
CA ALA A 27 -9.53 13.31 -14.06
C ALA A 27 -8.30 12.62 -14.63
N LEU A 28 -7.31 12.41 -13.76
CA LEU A 28 -6.17 11.56 -14.05
C LEU A 28 -6.55 10.12 -13.69
N TRP A 29 -6.38 9.23 -14.66
CA TRP A 29 -6.66 7.82 -14.50
C TRP A 29 -5.37 7.02 -14.53
N PHE A 30 -5.17 6.22 -13.49
CA PHE A 30 -4.08 5.26 -13.41
C PHE A 30 -4.64 3.85 -13.55
N PHE A 31 -4.03 3.08 -14.45
CA PHE A 31 -4.39 1.69 -14.73
C PHE A 31 -3.20 0.81 -14.40
N SER A 32 -3.36 -0.10 -13.45
CA SER A 32 -2.36 -1.14 -13.14
C SER A 32 -2.92 -2.51 -13.46
N GLU A 33 -2.21 -3.28 -14.28
CA GLU A 33 -2.56 -4.66 -14.58
C GLU A 33 -2.59 -5.51 -13.31
N MET A 34 -3.64 -6.33 -13.19
CA MET A 34 -3.79 -7.28 -12.11
C MET A 34 -3.30 -8.64 -12.58
N ASP A 35 -2.44 -9.29 -11.78
CA ASP A 35 -2.07 -10.68 -12.04
C ASP A 35 -3.22 -11.61 -11.61
N VAL A 36 -4.15 -11.81 -12.53
CA VAL A 36 -5.32 -12.68 -12.33
C VAL A 36 -4.94 -14.15 -12.39
N ARG A 37 -3.82 -14.51 -13.02
CA ARG A 37 -3.31 -15.89 -13.01
C ARG A 37 -2.87 -16.29 -11.61
N ALA A 38 -2.25 -15.38 -10.86
CA ALA A 38 -1.94 -15.58 -9.45
C ALA A 38 -3.22 -15.70 -8.58
N SER A 39 -4.30 -15.00 -8.94
CA SER A 39 -5.56 -15.02 -8.17
C SER A 39 -6.47 -16.21 -8.48
N LEU A 40 -6.43 -16.75 -9.71
CA LEU A 40 -7.25 -17.89 -10.16
C LEU A 40 -6.59 -19.25 -9.95
N SER A 41 -5.26 -19.32 -9.89
CA SER A 41 -4.52 -20.59 -9.72
C SER A 41 -4.48 -21.10 -8.27
N GLY A 42 -5.09 -20.39 -7.30
CA GLY A 42 -4.87 -20.68 -5.88
C GLY A 42 -3.40 -20.58 -5.43
N GLY A 43 -2.53 -20.08 -6.30
CA GLY A 43 -1.07 -20.09 -6.16
C GLY A 43 -0.47 -18.81 -5.59
N ALA A 44 -1.19 -17.68 -5.63
CA ALA A 44 -0.94 -16.63 -4.66
C ALA A 44 -1.47 -17.15 -3.32
N SER A 45 -0.57 -17.67 -2.50
CA SER A 45 -0.87 -18.12 -1.14
C SER A 45 -1.84 -17.13 -0.50
N SER A 46 -2.92 -17.59 0.14
CA SER A 46 -3.88 -16.68 0.83
C SER A 46 -3.19 -15.55 1.61
N ALA A 47 -2.00 -15.82 2.14
CA ALA A 47 -1.08 -14.83 2.72
C ALA A 47 -0.75 -13.63 1.80
N ASN A 48 -0.36 -13.82 0.54
CA ASN A 48 -0.03 -12.73 -0.39
C ASN A 48 -1.26 -11.86 -0.71
N LYS A 49 -2.44 -12.47 -0.82
CA LYS A 49 -3.70 -11.72 -1.00
C LYS A 49 -4.02 -10.87 0.24
N LEU A 50 -3.92 -11.46 1.43
CA LEU A 50 -4.11 -10.73 2.70
C LEU A 50 -3.09 -9.60 2.87
N ILE A 51 -1.84 -9.80 2.45
CA ILE A 51 -0.80 -8.76 2.47
C ILE A 51 -1.15 -7.62 1.50
N ALA A 52 -1.61 -7.93 0.28
CA ALA A 52 -2.03 -6.92 -0.69
C ALA A 52 -3.24 -6.11 -0.20
N GLU A 53 -4.23 -6.79 0.40
CA GLU A 53 -5.39 -6.14 1.03
C GLU A 53 -4.95 -5.25 2.22
N ALA A 54 -4.04 -5.75 3.07
CA ALA A 54 -3.48 -4.98 4.18
C ALA A 54 -2.74 -3.73 3.69
N LYS A 55 -1.91 -3.84 2.64
CA LYS A 55 -1.25 -2.70 1.98
C LYS A 55 -2.26 -1.67 1.45
N ASN A 56 -3.33 -2.13 0.80
CA ASN A 56 -4.39 -1.25 0.28
C ASN A 56 -5.20 -0.57 1.39
N SER A 57 -5.34 -1.21 2.55
CA SER A 57 -6.06 -0.65 3.72
C SER A 57 -5.25 0.39 4.51
N MET A 58 -4.01 0.69 4.12
CA MET A 58 -3.17 1.67 4.82
C MET A 58 -3.61 3.11 4.54
N THR A 59 -3.81 3.87 5.62
CA THR A 59 -3.99 5.32 5.50
C THR A 59 -2.73 5.99 4.93
N ARG A 60 -2.84 7.22 4.42
CA ARG A 60 -1.66 7.96 3.91
C ARG A 60 -0.56 8.07 4.97
N ARG A 61 -0.92 8.41 6.22
CA ARG A 61 0.05 8.52 7.32
C ARG A 61 0.71 7.19 7.71
N GLU A 62 -0.02 6.10 7.66
CA GLU A 62 0.56 4.77 7.86
C GLU A 62 1.56 4.42 6.76
N ARG A 63 1.29 4.82 5.51
CA ARG A 63 2.22 4.64 4.38
C ARG A 63 3.48 5.48 4.52
N ASP A 64 3.35 6.74 4.94
CA ASP A 64 4.52 7.61 5.20
C ASP A 64 5.46 6.98 6.22
N VAL A 65 4.91 6.51 7.35
CA VAL A 65 5.70 5.86 8.41
C VAL A 65 6.31 4.53 7.91
N ALA A 66 5.55 3.72 7.19
CA ALA A 66 6.03 2.45 6.65
C ALA A 66 7.19 2.65 5.65
N ALA A 67 7.12 3.66 4.78
CA ALA A 67 8.19 3.98 3.83
C ALA A 67 9.52 4.29 4.54
N LEU A 68 9.47 5.05 5.64
CA LEU A 68 10.65 5.40 6.40
C LEU A 68 11.17 4.24 7.27
N LEU A 69 10.28 3.34 7.73
CA LEU A 69 10.68 2.08 8.37
C LEU A 69 11.44 1.16 7.41
N ILE A 70 11.03 1.09 6.14
CA ILE A 70 11.75 0.33 5.09
C ILE A 70 13.17 0.89 4.89
N GLN A 71 13.33 2.21 5.00
CA GLN A 71 14.62 2.90 4.95
C GLN A 71 15.46 2.71 6.22
N LYS A 72 15.01 1.89 7.18
CA LYS A 72 15.67 1.62 8.47
C LYS A 72 15.86 2.85 9.36
N GLN A 73 15.03 3.87 9.19
CA GLN A 73 15.06 5.04 10.07
C GLN A 73 14.52 4.70 11.47
N THR A 74 15.10 5.32 12.48
CA THR A 74 14.66 5.24 13.88
C THR A 74 13.40 6.07 14.11
N ALA A 75 12.63 5.76 15.17
CA ALA A 75 11.44 6.53 15.51
C ALA A 75 11.71 8.03 15.72
N LYS A 76 12.93 8.38 16.15
CA LYS A 76 13.37 9.77 16.31
C LYS A 76 13.54 10.46 14.95
N GLU A 77 14.23 9.82 14.01
CA GLU A 77 14.44 10.35 12.65
C GLU A 77 13.12 10.46 11.89
N ILE A 78 12.25 9.45 11.99
CA ILE A 78 10.92 9.47 11.40
C ILE A 78 10.08 10.60 11.98
N GLY A 79 10.15 10.81 13.30
CA GLY A 79 9.45 11.90 13.97
C GLY A 79 9.87 13.27 13.45
N ILE A 80 11.18 13.47 13.26
CA ILE A 80 11.73 14.70 12.67
C ILE A 80 11.25 14.85 11.21
N ALA A 81 11.35 13.79 10.40
CA ALA A 81 10.98 13.82 8.98
C ALA A 81 9.49 14.12 8.74
N LEU A 82 8.60 13.61 9.60
CA LEU A 82 7.15 13.77 9.47
C LEU A 82 6.57 14.90 10.34
N GLY A 83 7.38 15.59 11.13
CA GLY A 83 6.94 16.66 12.03
C GLY A 83 6.05 16.16 13.18
N ILE A 84 6.27 14.94 13.68
CA ILE A 84 5.50 14.31 14.76
C ILE A 84 6.41 13.82 15.88
N SER A 85 5.85 13.60 17.08
CA SER A 85 6.66 13.06 18.18
C SER A 85 7.11 11.62 17.89
N PRO A 86 8.30 11.19 18.35
CA PRO A 86 8.73 9.80 18.25
C PRO A 86 7.73 8.83 18.89
N ARG A 87 7.04 9.26 19.94
CA ARG A 87 5.96 8.48 20.59
C ARG A 87 4.79 8.24 19.65
N THR A 88 4.46 9.21 18.79
CA THR A 88 3.41 9.06 17.77
C THR A 88 3.84 8.06 16.69
N VAL A 89 5.11 8.05 16.29
CA VAL A 89 5.66 7.05 15.35
C VAL A 89 5.50 5.64 15.92
N GLU A 90 5.79 5.45 17.20
CA GLU A 90 5.62 4.16 17.90
C GLU A 90 4.16 3.68 17.89
N VAL A 91 3.19 4.59 18.00
CA VAL A 91 1.76 4.26 17.86
C VAL A 91 1.44 3.77 16.45
N PHE A 92 1.96 4.46 15.41
CA PHE A 92 1.79 4.00 14.02
C PHE A 92 2.46 2.65 13.78
N ARG A 93 3.68 2.45 14.32
CA ARG A 93 4.38 1.16 14.25
C ARG A 93 3.54 0.04 14.88
N GLY A 94 2.96 0.27 16.05
CA GLY A 94 2.06 -0.69 16.71
C GLY A 94 0.81 -1.01 15.89
N LYS A 95 0.20 0.00 15.24
CA LYS A 95 -0.93 -0.21 14.32
C LYS A 95 -0.54 -1.03 13.10
N LEU A 96 0.62 -0.75 12.51
CA LEU A 96 1.15 -1.49 11.37
C LEU A 96 1.44 -2.94 11.73
N LEU A 97 2.09 -3.20 12.86
CA LEU A 97 2.35 -4.57 13.33
C LEU A 97 1.05 -5.37 13.49
N LYS A 98 0.01 -4.78 14.09
CA LYS A 98 -1.31 -5.41 14.22
C LYS A 98 -2.00 -5.64 12.88
N LYS A 99 -1.93 -4.67 11.96
CA LYS A 99 -2.59 -4.75 10.64
C LYS A 99 -1.97 -5.82 9.74
N PHE A 100 -0.67 -6.05 9.85
CA PHE A 100 0.08 -7.05 9.08
C PHE A 100 0.35 -8.36 9.85
N ASP A 101 -0.24 -8.51 11.05
CA ASP A 101 0.02 -9.62 11.97
C ASP A 101 1.52 -9.97 12.11
N ALA A 102 2.35 -8.93 12.19
CA ALA A 102 3.80 -9.07 12.15
C ALA A 102 4.38 -9.11 13.58
N PRO A 103 5.22 -10.11 13.93
CA PRO A 103 5.77 -10.25 15.27
C PRO A 103 6.89 -9.24 15.60
N SER A 104 7.46 -8.58 14.59
CA SER A 104 8.53 -7.60 14.77
C SER A 104 8.59 -6.60 13.63
N THR A 105 9.26 -5.47 13.84
CA THR A 105 9.49 -4.46 12.80
C THR A 105 10.24 -5.03 11.59
N ASN A 106 11.20 -5.93 11.81
CA ASN A 106 11.92 -6.59 10.72
C ASN A 106 10.99 -7.50 9.91
N ALA A 107 10.11 -8.25 10.58
CA ALA A 107 9.10 -9.06 9.90
C ALA A 107 8.13 -8.18 9.11
N LEU A 108 7.67 -7.06 9.69
CA LEU A 108 6.84 -6.08 9.00
C LEU A 108 7.52 -5.53 7.73
N VAL A 109 8.78 -5.10 7.82
CA VAL A 109 9.52 -4.59 6.66
C VAL A 109 9.68 -5.67 5.58
N LYS A 110 9.95 -6.92 5.96
CA LYS A 110 10.01 -8.04 5.01
C LYS A 110 8.66 -8.24 4.30
N THR A 111 7.56 -8.19 5.04
CA THR A 111 6.19 -8.29 4.48
C THR A 111 5.83 -7.11 3.58
N LEU A 112 6.32 -5.90 3.88
CA LEU A 112 6.09 -4.72 3.05
C LEU A 112 6.84 -4.77 1.71
N LEU A 113 8.03 -5.40 1.70
CA LEU A 113 8.88 -5.56 0.51
C LEU A 113 8.55 -6.79 -0.34
N ALA A 114 7.87 -7.78 0.22
CA ALA A 114 7.32 -8.94 -0.50
C ALA A 114 6.14 -8.53 -1.38
#